data_AF-X0T6W8-F1
#
_entry.id   AF-X0T6W8-F1
#
_cell.length_a   1.000
_cell.length_b   1.000
_cell.length_c   1.000
_cell.angle_alpha   90.00
_cell.angle_beta   90.00
_cell.angle_gamma   90.00
#
_symmetry.space_group_name_H-M   'P 1'
#
loop_
_entity.id
_entity.type
_entity.pdbx_description
1 polymer ?
#
loop_
_entity_poly.entity_id
_entity_poly.type
_entity_poly.pdbx_seq_one_letter_code
_entity_poly.pdbx_strand_id
1 'polypeptide(L)' 'NSPFGKEELALGLPIAKELVEMHNGWIWAESKDGRGNSFCFTLPKTNTQAVTASTSAEGTKEQHQS' A
#
# COMPACT_ATOMS: atom_id res chain seq x y z
N ASN A 1 -6.54 6.37 42.97
CA ASN A 1 -6.24 5.16 42.19
C ASN A 1 -7.14 5.14 40.97
N SER A 2 -6.62 5.55 39.81
CA SER A 2 -7.38 5.47 38.56
C SER A 2 -7.38 4.01 38.08
N PRO A 3 -8.54 3.39 37.80
CA PRO A 3 -8.65 1.97 37.45
C PRO A 3 -8.19 1.64 36.02
N PHE A 4 -7.72 2.63 35.26
CA PHE A 4 -7.27 2.49 33.89
C PHE A 4 -5.79 2.86 33.79
N GLY A 5 -4.96 1.93 34.27
CA GLY A 5 -3.51 2.07 34.26
C GLY A 5 -2.88 0.94 33.47
N LYS A 6 -2.41 1.28 32.26
CA LYS A 6 -1.27 0.69 31.50
C LYS A 6 -1.50 -0.39 30.43
N GLU A 7 -2.71 -0.88 30.21
CA GLU A 7 -3.01 -1.72 29.04
C GLU A 7 -4.40 -1.43 28.46
N GLU A 8 -4.63 -0.21 27.98
CA GLU A 8 -5.63 -0.03 26.91
C GLU A 8 -5.06 -0.80 25.71
N LEU A 9 -5.56 -2.01 25.43
CA LEU A 9 -5.09 -2.83 24.30
C LEU A 9 -4.97 -1.94 23.08
N ALA A 10 -3.75 -1.72 22.60
CA ALA A 10 -3.51 -0.88 21.43
C ALA A 10 -4.15 -1.57 20.21
N LEU A 11 -5.41 -1.25 19.92
CA LEU A 11 -6.20 -1.88 18.84
C LEU A 11 -5.57 -1.67 17.46
N GLY A 12 -4.74 -0.65 17.29
CA GLY A 12 -4.15 -0.31 16.00
C GLY A 12 -3.24 -1.40 15.41
N LEU A 13 -2.43 -2.07 16.24
CA LEU A 13 -1.46 -3.05 15.73
C LEU A 13 -2.12 -4.38 15.31
N PRO A 14 -3.07 -4.96 16.07
CA PRO A 14 -3.86 -6.10 15.61
C PRO A 14 -4.61 -5.83 14.30
N ILE A 15 -5.25 -4.67 14.17
CA ILE A 15 -5.99 -4.30 12.95
C ILE A 15 -5.02 -4.18 11.76
N ALA A 16 -3.88 -3.52 11.94
CA ALA A 16 -2.87 -3.41 10.89
C ALA A 16 -2.34 -4.78 10.44
N LYS A 17 -2.14 -5.71 11.38
CA LYS A 17 -1.71 -7.07 11.08
C LYS A 17 -2.73 -7.82 10.22
N GLU A 18 -4.01 -7.79 10.61
CA GLU A 18 -5.08 -8.45 9.86
C GLU A 18 -5.20 -7.89 8.44
N LEU A 19 -5.10 -6.56 8.28
CA LEU A 19 -5.12 -5.91 6.96
C LEU A 19 -3.94 -6.34 6.09
N VAL A 20 -2.73 -6.39 6.64
CA VAL A 20 -1.54 -6.79 5.89
C VAL A 20 -1.62 -8.27 5.50
N GLU A 21 -2.02 -9.15 6.40
CA GLU A 21 -2.16 -10.59 6.13
C GLU A 21 -3.25 -10.88 5.09
N MET A 22 -4.38 -10.17 5.15
CA MET A 22 -5.47 -10.29 4.17
C MET A 22 -5.03 -9.94 2.74
N HIS A 23 -4.04 -9.05 2.59
CA HIS A 23 -3.45 -8.68 1.31
C HIS A 23 -2.20 -9.51 0.95
N ASN A 24 -2.00 -10.67 1.60
CA ASN A 24 -0.83 -11.54 1.41
C ASN A 24 0.52 -10.83 1.68
N GLY A 25 0.51 -9.87 2.59
CA GLY A 25 1.67 -9.11 3.02
C GLY A 25 2.32 -9.68 4.28
N TRP A 26 3.34 -8.95 4.76
CA TRP A 26 4.08 -9.28 5.98
C TRP A 26 4.34 -8.03 6.81
N ILE A 27 4.22 -8.10 8.14
CA ILE A 27 4.43 -6.98 9.08
C ILE A 27 5.38 -7.38 10.22
N TRP A 28 6.27 -6.47 10.65
CA TRP A 28 7.23 -6.67 11.74
C TRP A 28 7.56 -5.35 12.45
N ALA A 29 8.25 -5.45 13.59
CA ALA A 29 8.75 -4.30 14.33
C ALA A 29 10.27 -4.36 14.42
N GLU A 30 10.92 -3.23 14.13
CA GLU A 30 12.33 -3.00 14.36
C GLU A 30 12.48 -2.04 15.52
N SER A 31 13.16 -2.46 16.58
CA SER A 31 13.57 -1.58 17.66
C SER A 31 15.06 -1.36 17.56
N LYS A 32 15.49 -0.12 17.70
CA LYS A 32 16.91 0.23 17.77
C LYS A 32 17.13 0.92 19.10
N ASP A 33 18.02 0.36 19.91
CA ASP A 33 18.25 0.81 21.29
C ASP A 33 18.31 2.35 21.39
N GLY A 34 17.41 2.90 22.19
CA GLY A 34 17.33 4.34 22.48
C GLY A 34 16.72 5.24 21.40
N ARG A 35 16.20 4.71 20.28
CA ARG A 35 15.70 5.53 19.14
C ARG A 35 14.22 5.32 18.76
N GLY A 36 13.46 4.66 19.64
CA GLY A 36 12.05 4.34 19.37
C GLY A 36 11.88 3.10 18.50
N ASN A 37 10.62 2.78 18.20
CA ASN A 37 10.24 1.58 17.46
C ASN A 37 9.74 1.97 16.06
N SER A 38 10.24 1.29 15.04
CA SER A 38 9.72 1.36 13.68
C SER A 38 8.86 0.12 13.40
N PHE A 39 7.66 0.33 12.88
CA PHE A 39 6.79 -0.76 12.42
C PHE A 39 6.81 -0.77 10.90
N CYS A 40 7.16 -1.91 10.32
CA CYS A 40 7.41 -2.06 8.90
C CYS A 40 6.50 -3.15 8.31
N PHE A 41 6.07 -2.99 7.07
CA PHE A 41 5.26 -3.99 6.37
C PHE A 41 5.54 -4.02 4.87
N THR A 42 5.15 -5.11 4.22
CA THR A 42 5.22 -5.31 2.76
C THR A 42 3.88 -5.80 2.23
N LEU A 43 3.55 -5.42 0.99
CA LEU A 43 2.39 -5.90 0.24
C LEU A 43 2.82 -6.30 -1.18
N PRO A 44 2.25 -7.36 -1.76
CA PRO A 44 2.44 -7.67 -3.18
C PRO A 44 1.98 -6.52 -4.06
N LYS A 45 2.79 -6.13 -5.05
CA LYS A 45 2.41 -5.11 -6.03
C LYS A 45 1.45 -5.74 -7.04
N THR A 46 0.19 -5.32 -7.09
CA THR A 46 -0.72 -5.73 -8.15
C THR A 46 -0.24 -5.12 -9.46
N ASN A 47 -0.04 -5.96 -10.48
CA ASN A 47 0.30 -5.52 -11.83
C ASN A 47 -0.95 -4.93 -12.50
N THR A 48 -1.37 -3.75 -12.06
CA THR A 48 -2.31 -2.93 -12.79
C THR A 48 -1.55 -2.37 -13.99
N GLN A 49 -1.45 -3.17 -15.06
CA GLN A 49 -1.00 -2.66 -16.34
C GLN A 49 -1.92 -1.49 -16.70
N ALA A 50 -1.33 -0.30 -16.75
CA ALA A 50 -2.01 0.91 -17.13
C ALA A 50 -2.59 0.71 -18.54
N VAL A 51 -3.91 0.55 -18.62
CA VAL A 51 -4.69 0.61 -19.86
C VAL A 51 -4.71 2.05 -20.39
N THR A 52 -3.54 2.64 -20.64
CA THR A 52 -3.40 4.02 -21.12
C THR A 52 -2.28 4.11 -22.15
N ALA A 53 -2.39 3.37 -23.26
CA ALA A 53 -1.51 3.57 -24.42
C ALA A 53 -2.12 3.09 -25.75
N SER A 54 -3.44 3.13 -25.93
CA SER A 54 -4.05 2.74 -27.22
C SER A 54 -5.34 3.50 -27.50
N THR A 55 -5.27 4.82 -27.67
CA THR A 55 -6.27 5.54 -28.47
C THR A 55 -5.65 6.80 -29.07
N SER A 56 -5.85 6.97 -30.38
CA SER A 56 -5.63 8.17 -31.20
C SER A 56 -4.25 8.35 -31.86
N ALA A 57 -4.03 7.58 -32.91
CA ALA A 57 -3.42 8.09 -34.14
C ALA A 57 -4.28 7.60 -35.31
N GLU A 58 -5.50 8.12 -35.39
CA GLU A 58 -6.36 7.94 -36.56
C GLU A 58 -5.75 8.75 -37.71
N GLY A 59 -5.35 8.04 -38.76
CA GLY A 59 -4.80 8.65 -39.96
C GLY A 59 -5.91 9.30 -40.78
N THR A 60 -5.68 10.55 -41.19
CA THR A 60 -6.26 11.09 -42.41
C THR A 60 -5.12 11.66 -43.24
N LYS A 61 -4.54 10.83 -44.11
CA LYS A 61 -3.85 11.32 -45.30
C LYS A 61 -4.93 11.58 -46.34
N GLU A 62 -5.43 12.82 -46.41
CA GLU A 62 -6.13 13.27 -47.61
C GLU A 62 -5.07 13.62 -48.66
N GLN A 63 -4.81 12.66 -49.55
CA GLN A 63 -4.34 12.96 -50.89
C GLN A 63 -5.55 13.46 -51.70
N HIS A 64 -5.50 14.70 -52.18
CA HIS A 64 -6.26 15.09 -53.36
C HIS A 64 -5.26 15.58 -54.42
N GLN A 65 -5.12 14.74 -55.45
CA GLN A 65 -4.54 15.10 -56.75
C GLN A 65 -5.55 15.90 -57.58
N SER A 66 -4.99 16.77 -58.41
CA SER A 66 -5.47 17.33 -59.71
C SER A 66 -5.71 18.83 -59.70
#